data_AF-A0A929ELB1-F1
#
_entry.id   AF-A0A929ELB1-F1
#
_cell.length_a   1.000
_cell.length_b   1.000
_cell.length_c   1.000
_cell.angle_alpha   90.00
_cell.angle_beta   90.00
_cell.angle_gamma   90.00
#
_symmetry.space_group_name_H-M   'P 1'
#
loop_
_entity.id
_entity.type
_entity.pdbx_description
1 polymer ?
#
loop_
_entity_poly.entity_id
_entity_poly.type
_entity_poly.pdbx_seq_one_letter_code
_entity_poly.pdbx_strand_id
1 'polypeptide(L)' 'MTEEEWHVDEWTGEWTIRVGKAYACAKCGSMVMVTKGGIGVMEPKCCKRDMKLVEQVDEIR' A
#
# COMPACT_ATOMS: atom_id res chain seq x y z
N MET A 1 4.99 -23.22 -31.10
CA MET A 1 5.21 -23.40 -29.64
C MET A 1 6.60 -22.87 -29.32
N THR A 2 6.64 -21.82 -28.50
CA THR A 2 7.73 -21.33 -27.61
C THR A 2 7.31 -19.90 -27.25
N GLU A 3 6.42 -19.84 -26.27
CA GLU A 3 6.72 -19.42 -24.88
C GLU A 3 6.36 -17.93 -24.76
N GLU A 4 5.10 -17.71 -24.40
CA GLU A 4 4.59 -16.42 -23.96
C GLU A 4 5.56 -15.89 -22.91
N GLU A 5 6.30 -14.83 -23.25
CA GLU A 5 7.18 -14.14 -22.33
C GLU A 5 6.31 -13.51 -21.24
N TRP A 6 6.23 -14.18 -20.10
CA TRP A 6 5.55 -13.70 -18.91
C TRP A 6 6.27 -12.44 -18.41
N HIS A 7 5.76 -11.27 -18.80
CA HIS A 7 6.22 -9.98 -18.29
C HIS A 7 5.84 -9.87 -16.81
N VAL A 8 6.85 -10.03 -15.93
CA VAL A 8 6.76 -9.80 -14.48
C VAL A 8 6.12 -8.44 -14.15
N ASP A 9 6.24 -7.46 -15.05
CA ASP A 9 5.67 -6.13 -14.94
C ASP A 9 4.13 -6.13 -14.73
N GLU A 10 3.40 -7.06 -15.34
CA GLU A 10 1.92 -7.07 -15.33
C GLU A 10 1.35 -7.51 -13.97
N TRP A 11 2.09 -8.30 -13.18
CA TRP A 11 1.63 -8.80 -11.87
C TRP A 11 1.99 -7.85 -10.71
N THR A 12 2.94 -6.93 -10.93
CA THR A 12 3.49 -6.09 -9.85
C THR A 12 2.62 -4.87 -9.54
N GLY A 13 1.67 -4.52 -10.41
CA GLY A 13 0.80 -3.35 -10.23
C GLY A 13 -0.09 -3.44 -8.99
N GLU A 14 -0.70 -4.61 -8.77
CA GLU A 14 -1.57 -4.88 -7.60
C GLU A 14 -0.78 -4.88 -6.28
N TRP A 15 0.52 -5.18 -6.34
CA TRP A 15 1.41 -5.30 -5.18
C TRP A 15 2.29 -4.05 -5.01
N THR A 16 1.98 -2.95 -5.68
CA THR A 16 2.78 -1.73 -5.56
C THR A 16 2.43 -0.95 -4.29
N ILE A 17 3.37 -0.87 -3.36
CA ILE A 17 3.32 0.01 -2.20
C ILE A 17 3.71 1.43 -2.65
N ARG A 18 2.76 2.36 -2.58
CA ARG A 18 2.97 3.76 -3.00
C ARG A 18 3.36 4.65 -1.82
N VAL A 19 4.37 5.49 -2.04
CA VAL A 19 4.72 6.58 -1.12
C VAL A 19 3.52 7.50 -0.92
N GLY A 20 3.37 8.06 0.27
CA GLY A 20 2.30 8.99 0.62
C GLY A 20 1.01 8.31 1.09
N LYS A 21 0.82 7.00 0.83
CA LYS A 21 -0.28 6.25 1.45
C LYS A 21 -0.14 6.30 2.98
N ALA A 22 -1.23 6.63 3.67
CA ALA A 22 -1.29 6.68 5.12
C ALA A 22 -2.27 5.64 5.67
N TYR A 23 -2.00 5.13 6.87
CA TYR A 23 -2.82 4.15 7.57
C TYR A 23 -3.12 4.67 8.98
N ALA A 24 -4.36 4.49 9.43
CA ALA A 24 -4.82 4.93 10.74
C ALA A 24 -5.33 3.76 11.61
N CYS A 25 -4.97 3.77 12.89
CA CYS A 25 -5.50 2.81 13.85
C CYS A 25 -6.89 3.27 14.34
N ALA A 26 -7.91 2.47 14.08
CA ALA A 26 -9.28 2.75 14.53
C ALA A 26 -9.47 2.67 16.07
N LYS A 27 -8.47 2.18 16.84
CA LYS A 27 -8.56 2.08 18.30
C LYS A 27 -7.91 3.26 19.02
N CYS A 28 -6.67 3.61 18.66
CA CYS A 28 -5.88 4.62 19.36
C CYS A 28 -5.63 5.90 18.54
N GLY A 29 -6.03 5.94 17.27
CA GLY A 29 -5.86 7.11 16.42
C GLY A 29 -4.45 7.32 15.86
N SER A 30 -3.48 6.44 16.18
CA SER A 30 -2.13 6.54 15.61
C SER A 30 -2.15 6.44 14.08
N MET A 31 -1.33 7.26 13.43
CA MET A 31 -1.19 7.29 11.97
C MET A 31 0.24 6.95 11.57
N VAL A 32 0.39 6.23 10.46
CA VAL A 32 1.68 5.93 9.82
C VAL A 32 1.58 6.23 8.33
N MET A 33 2.66 6.72 7.73
CA MET A 33 2.72 7.05 6.30
C MET A 33 3.88 6.32 5.64
N VAL A 34 3.67 5.86 4.41
CA VAL A 34 4.71 5.25 3.58
C VAL A 34 5.67 6.33 3.09
N THR A 35 6.92 6.31 3.55
CA THR A 35 7.98 7.22 3.11
C THR A 35 8.84 6.65 1.98
N LYS A 36 8.82 5.34 1.77
CA LYS A 36 9.50 4.63 0.69
C LYS A 36 8.58 3.55 0.10
N GLY A 37 8.39 3.58 -1.21
CA GLY A 37 7.60 2.58 -1.93
C GLY A 37 8.36 1.28 -2.20
N GLY A 38 7.68 0.30 -2.77
CA GLY A 38 8.24 -1.00 -3.11
C GLY A 38 7.18 -1.97 -3.65
N ILE A 39 7.59 -3.22 -3.87
CA ILE A 39 6.69 -4.30 -4.26
C ILE A 39 6.42 -5.19 -3.04
N GLY A 40 5.14 -5.43 -2.75
CA GLY A 40 4.68 -6.22 -1.61
C GLY A 40 3.32 -5.77 -1.09
N VAL A 41 2.89 -6.42 -0.01
CA VAL A 41 1.64 -6.07 0.69
C VAL A 41 1.98 -5.25 1.94
N MET A 42 1.29 -4.14 2.15
CA MET A 42 1.46 -3.26 3.31
C MET A 42 0.24 -3.36 4.23
N GLU A 43 0.34 -4.18 5.28
CA GLU A 43 -0.69 -4.44 6.29
C GLU A 43 -0.20 -4.06 7.70
N PRO A 44 -0.03 -2.77 8.00
CA PRO A 44 0.44 -2.33 9.30
C PRO A 44 -0.56 -2.69 10.39
N LYS A 45 -0.04 -3.20 11.53
CA LYS A 45 -0.84 -3.60 12.69
C LYS A 45 -0.60 -2.65 13.85
N CYS A 46 -1.68 -2.18 14.46
CA CYS A 46 -1.64 -1.38 15.67
C CYS A 46 -2.78 -1.83 16.60
N CYS A 47 -2.53 -1.86 17.90
CA CYS A 47 -3.53 -2.31 18.88
C CYS A 47 -4.07 -3.74 18.62
N LYS A 48 -3.22 -4.63 18.08
CA LYS A 48 -3.52 -6.03 17.71
C LYS A 48 -4.56 -6.19 16.59
N ARG A 49 -4.70 -5.20 15.71
CA ARG A 49 -5.63 -5.20 14.56
C ARG A 49 -4.97 -4.53 13.37
N ASP A 50 -5.48 -4.82 12.19
CA ASP A 50 -5.03 -4.16 10.96
C ASP A 50 -5.46 -2.69 10.99
N MET A 51 -4.55 -1.82 10.56
CA MET A 51 -4.82 -0.41 10.38
C MET A 51 -5.58 -0.19 9.06
N LYS A 52 -6.43 0.83 9.03
CA LYS A 52 -7.22 1.15 7.84
C LYS A 52 -6.45 2.11 6.96
N LEU A 53 -6.45 1.87 5.64
CA LEU A 53 -5.97 2.86 4.68
C LEU A 53 -6.80 4.13 4.84
N VAL A 54 -6.12 5.27 4.93
CA VAL A 54 -6.78 6.58 4.92
C VAL A 54 -7.07 6.90 3.47
N GLU A 55 -8.32 6.75 3.06
CA GLU A 55 -8.77 7.17 1.73
C GLU A 55 -9.02 8.68 1.76
N GLN A 56 -8.01 9.48 1.40
CA GLN A 56 -8.32 10.76 0.76
C GLN A 56 -7.29 11.21 -0.27
N VAL A 57 -7.88 11.81 -1.31
CA VAL A 57 -7.37 12.16 -2.63
C VAL A 57 -6.73 13.54 -2.55
N ASP A 58 -5.40 13.59 -2.56
CA ASP A 58 -4.70 14.87 -2.63
C ASP A 58 -4.75 15.42 -4.08
N GLU A 59 -5.88 16.00 -4.47
CA GLU A 59 -5.85 17.13 -5.39
C GLU A 59 -5.33 18.34 -4.60
N ILE A 60 -4.01 18.52 -4.60
CA ILE A 60 -3.42 19.83 -4.32
C ILE A 60 -3.69 20.68 -5.57
N ARG A 61 -4.75 21.49 -5.53
CA ARG A 61 -5.05 22.49 -6.57
C ARG A 61 -4.40 23.82 -6.25
#